data_AF-A0A3S8R8X7-F1
#
_entry.id   AF-A0A3S8R8X7-F1
#
_cell.length_a   1.000
_cell.length_b   1.000
_cell.length_c   1.000
_cell.angle_alpha   90.00
_cell.angle_beta   90.00
_cell.angle_gamma   90.00
#
_symmetry.space_group_name_H-M   'P 1'
#
loop_
_entity.id
_entity.type
_entity.pdbx_description
1 polymer ?
#
loop_
_entity_poly.entity_id
_entity_poly.type
_entity_poly.pdbx_seq_one_letter_code
_entity_poly.pdbx_strand_id
1 'polypeptide(L)'
;MFNFFKKKKIANLTIVCDTDVIHINSKPLTFPTNYSTLVEVLGQPSRELKKSNDYIIWDTHGIFCGYTDKDNILSINIYQNKKDRSEYNTKKQFKGKLVLNNEEITNNEFGKIPLGKVAIHRLGRESDTRFGFSIGVNRDYKDL
;
A
#
# COMPACT_ATOMS: atom_id res chain seq x y z
N MET A 1 37.03 15.69 4.05
CA MET A 1 36.50 14.65 3.14
C MET A 1 35.00 14.53 3.38
N PHE A 2 34.17 15.06 2.47
CA PHE A 2 32.72 14.90 2.54
C PHE A 2 32.33 13.60 1.85
N ASN A 3 31.93 12.59 2.64
CA ASN A 3 31.33 11.38 2.08
C ASN A 3 29.97 11.73 1.49
N PHE A 4 29.94 11.91 0.17
CA PHE A 4 28.69 11.90 -0.60
C PHE A 4 28.12 10.48 -0.55
N PHE A 5 27.25 10.22 0.44
CA PHE A 5 26.38 9.07 0.39
C PHE A 5 25.55 9.19 -0.89
N LYS A 6 25.89 8.39 -1.92
CA LYS A 6 25.03 8.19 -3.09
C LYS A 6 23.65 7.78 -2.55
N LYS A 7 22.66 8.69 -2.65
CA LYS A 7 21.25 8.34 -2.41
C LYS A 7 20.93 7.18 -3.34
N LYS A 8 20.79 5.97 -2.77
CA LYS A 8 20.32 4.79 -3.50
C LYS A 8 19.01 5.21 -4.16
N LYS A 9 18.98 5.23 -5.50
CA LYS A 9 17.79 5.63 -6.26
C LYS A 9 16.72 4.62 -5.88
N ILE A 10 15.71 5.06 -5.13
CA ILE A 10 14.59 4.21 -4.74
C ILE A 10 13.89 3.85 -6.06
N ALA A 11 13.97 2.58 -6.46
CA ALA A 11 13.24 2.11 -7.62
C ALA A 11 11.75 2.35 -7.37
N ASN A 12 11.05 2.87 -8.39
CA ASN A 12 9.60 3.03 -8.30
C ASN A 12 8.99 1.63 -8.09
N LEU A 13 8.09 1.50 -7.12
CA LEU A 13 7.42 0.22 -6.84
C LEU A 13 6.47 -0.14 -7.97
N THR A 14 6.43 -1.39 -8.38
CA THR A 14 5.35 -1.92 -9.21
C THR A 14 4.52 -2.87 -8.37
N ILE A 15 3.22 -2.59 -8.27
CA ILE A 15 2.23 -3.46 -7.64
C ILE A 15 1.46 -4.14 -8.77
N VAL A 16 1.64 -5.44 -8.94
CA VAL A 16 0.87 -6.26 -9.88
C VAL A 16 -0.19 -7.00 -9.09
N CYS A 17 -1.43 -6.97 -9.56
CA CYS A 17 -2.56 -7.61 -8.91
C CYS A 17 -3.01 -8.82 -9.72
N ASP A 18 -3.02 -9.98 -9.06
CA ASP A 18 -3.46 -11.25 -9.61
C ASP A 18 -4.60 -11.81 -8.74
N THR A 19 -5.16 -12.96 -9.12
CA THR A 19 -6.14 -13.68 -8.31
C THR A 19 -5.51 -14.15 -7.00
N ASP A 20 -6.12 -13.82 -5.86
CA ASP A 20 -5.73 -14.19 -4.49
C ASP A 20 -4.40 -13.62 -3.96
N VAL A 21 -3.56 -13.02 -4.81
CA VAL A 21 -2.22 -12.54 -4.47
C VAL A 21 -1.90 -11.25 -5.20
N ILE A 22 -1.07 -10.40 -4.58
CA ILE A 22 -0.42 -9.29 -5.29
C ILE A 22 1.09 -9.47 -5.27
N HIS A 23 1.77 -8.87 -6.24
CA HIS A 23 3.22 -8.85 -6.32
C HIS A 23 3.71 -7.41 -6.19
N ILE A 24 4.55 -7.12 -5.20
CA ILE A 24 5.23 -5.82 -5.09
C ILE A 24 6.69 -6.03 -5.47
N ASN A 25 7.13 -5.44 -6.59
CA ASN A 25 8.45 -5.69 -7.19
C ASN A 25 8.76 -7.19 -7.32
N SER A 26 7.81 -7.95 -7.86
CA SER A 26 7.90 -9.41 -8.04
C SER A 26 7.90 -10.25 -6.76
N LYS A 27 7.79 -9.64 -5.57
CA LYS A 27 7.62 -10.37 -4.31
C LYS A 27 6.14 -10.59 -4.02
N PRO A 28 5.68 -11.83 -3.81
CA PRO A 28 4.29 -12.11 -3.52
C PRO A 28 3.89 -11.59 -2.15
N LEU A 29 2.64 -11.14 -2.03
CA LEU A 29 2.02 -10.66 -0.81
C LEU A 29 0.53 -11.04 -0.86
N THR A 30 0.09 -11.79 0.16
CA THR A 30 -1.31 -12.15 0.37
C THR A 30 -1.86 -11.37 1.58
N PHE A 31 -3.19 -11.33 1.70
CA PHE A 31 -3.86 -10.77 2.87
C PHE A 31 -4.81 -11.79 3.49
N PRO A 32 -4.92 -11.86 4.84
CA PRO A 32 -4.14 -11.09 5.81
C PRO A 32 -2.64 -11.42 5.77
N THR A 33 -1.81 -10.48 6.23
CA THR A 33 -0.34 -10.59 6.26
C THR A 33 0.20 -10.23 7.64
N ASN A 34 1.53 -10.24 7.80
CA ASN A 34 2.18 -9.85 9.05
C ASN A 34 3.28 -8.80 8.81
N TYR A 35 3.76 -8.21 9.91
CA TYR A 35 4.80 -7.20 9.90
C TYR A 35 6.09 -7.66 9.21
N SER A 36 6.58 -8.87 9.51
CA SER A 36 7.81 -9.38 8.90
C SER A 36 7.72 -9.50 7.39
N THR A 37 6.58 -9.99 6.86
CA THR A 37 6.34 -10.07 5.42
C THR A 37 6.32 -8.68 4.78
N LEU A 38 5.67 -7.69 5.42
CA LEU A 38 5.70 -6.31 4.91
C LEU A 38 7.11 -5.71 4.90
N VAL A 39 7.92 -6.00 5.92
CA VAL A 39 9.34 -5.56 5.97
C VAL A 39 10.15 -6.23 4.88
N GLU A 40 9.91 -7.51 4.60
CA GLU A 40 10.60 -8.22 3.52
C GLU A 40 10.25 -7.62 2.14
N VAL A 41 8.98 -7.29 1.94
CA VAL A 41 8.45 -6.79 0.67
C VAL A 41 8.76 -5.31 0.43
N LEU A 42 8.57 -4.47 1.44
CA LEU A 42 8.67 -3.00 1.35
C LEU A 42 9.94 -2.42 1.98
N GLY A 43 10.75 -3.24 2.66
CA GLY A 43 11.86 -2.79 3.48
C GLY A 43 11.41 -2.26 4.84
N GLN A 44 12.35 -1.72 5.61
CA GLN A 44 12.07 -1.15 6.94
C GLN A 44 11.10 0.04 6.83
N PRO A 45 10.08 0.12 7.71
CA PRO A 45 9.18 1.27 7.72
C PRO A 45 9.93 2.53 8.14
N SER A 46 9.45 3.67 7.67
CA SER A 46 10.02 4.97 8.02
C SER A 46 9.66 5.39 9.45
N ARG A 47 8.48 4.98 9.92
CA ARG A 47 7.96 5.27 11.27
C ARG A 47 6.75 4.41 11.61
N GLU A 48 6.48 4.31 12.89
CA GLU A 48 5.30 3.68 13.48
C GLU A 48 4.62 4.71 14.39
N LEU A 49 3.29 4.80 14.32
CA LEU A 49 2.49 5.68 15.17
C LEU A 49 1.61 4.81 16.06
N LYS A 50 1.70 4.99 17.38
CA LYS A 50 0.85 4.31 18.36
C LYS A 50 -0.11 5.29 19.01
N LYS A 51 -1.39 5.22 18.65
CA LYS A 51 -2.45 6.15 19.07
C LYS A 51 -3.73 5.36 19.39
N SER A 52 -4.89 5.84 18.97
CA SER A 52 -6.16 5.09 19.04
C SER A 52 -6.20 3.92 18.06
N ASN A 53 -5.49 4.05 16.93
CA ASN A 53 -5.12 2.95 16.05
C ASN A 53 -3.61 3.01 15.87
N ASP A 54 -3.00 1.85 15.64
CA ASP A 54 -1.58 1.78 15.31
C ASP A 54 -1.38 1.82 13.80
N TYR A 55 -0.31 2.49 13.37
CA TYR A 55 0.03 2.65 11.96
C TYR A 55 1.50 2.36 11.70
N ILE A 56 1.77 1.73 10.56
CA ILE A 56 3.11 1.54 10.02
C ILE A 56 3.20 2.29 8.69
N ILE A 57 4.23 3.13 8.54
CA ILE A 57 4.30 4.09 7.44
C ILE A 57 5.65 3.97 6.71
N TRP A 58 5.58 3.75 5.40
CA TRP A 58 6.71 3.80 4.47
C TRP A 58 6.66 5.12 3.69
N ASP A 59 7.14 6.19 4.34
CA ASP A 59 7.09 7.56 3.82
C ASP A 59 7.72 7.71 2.43
N THR A 60 8.75 6.90 2.12
CA THR A 60 9.41 6.94 0.81
C THR A 60 8.62 6.31 -0.31
N HIS A 61 7.75 5.34 0.03
CA HIS A 61 6.95 4.59 -0.91
C HIS A 61 5.54 5.17 -1.06
N GLY A 62 5.08 6.00 -0.12
CA GLY A 62 3.70 6.47 -0.12
C GLY A 62 2.71 5.38 0.31
N ILE A 63 3.16 4.44 1.14
CA ILE A 63 2.39 3.30 1.61
C ILE A 63 2.28 3.36 3.13
N PHE A 64 1.12 3.04 3.66
CA PHE A 64 0.92 2.82 5.09
C PHE A 64 -0.13 1.74 5.34
N CYS A 65 -0.08 1.12 6.51
CA CYS A 65 -1.17 0.26 6.99
C CYS A 65 -1.56 0.67 8.40
N GLY A 66 -2.86 0.53 8.70
CA GLY A 66 -3.35 0.51 10.06
C GLY A 66 -3.42 -0.93 10.54
N TYR A 67 -3.15 -1.19 11.81
CA TYR A 67 -3.24 -2.52 12.39
C TYR A 67 -3.72 -2.48 13.84
N THR A 68 -4.33 -3.57 14.27
CA THR A 68 -4.61 -3.89 15.68
C THR A 68 -3.75 -5.05 16.16
N ASP A 69 -3.35 -5.92 15.23
CA ASP A 69 -2.47 -7.07 15.42
C ASP A 69 -1.42 -7.06 14.30
N LYS A 70 -0.14 -7.11 14.67
CA LYS A 70 0.99 -7.10 13.72
C LYS A 70 1.12 -8.41 12.96
N ASP A 71 0.51 -9.49 13.45
CA ASP A 71 0.51 -10.79 12.80
C ASP A 71 -0.73 -11.01 11.91
N ASN A 72 -1.66 -10.03 11.89
CA ASN A 72 -2.91 -10.09 11.14
C ASN A 72 -3.28 -8.73 10.51
N ILE A 73 -2.39 -8.21 9.67
CA ILE A 73 -2.58 -6.96 8.93
C ILE A 73 -3.48 -7.22 7.72
N LEU A 74 -4.62 -6.53 7.67
CA LEU A 74 -5.68 -6.83 6.70
C LEU A 74 -5.53 -6.09 5.36
N SER A 75 -4.80 -4.98 5.33
CA SER A 75 -4.63 -4.18 4.11
C SER A 75 -3.43 -3.24 4.18
N ILE A 76 -2.99 -2.80 3.00
CA ILE A 76 -2.14 -1.63 2.81
C ILE A 76 -2.91 -0.53 2.09
N ASN A 77 -2.56 0.72 2.36
CA ASN A 77 -3.22 1.89 1.81
C ASN A 77 -2.18 2.78 1.15
N ILE A 78 -2.57 3.33 -0.01
CA ILE A 78 -1.74 4.14 -0.87
C ILE A 78 -2.50 5.43 -1.12
N TYR A 79 -2.06 6.52 -0.51
CA TYR A 79 -2.56 7.86 -0.85
C TYR A 79 -1.78 8.42 -2.02
N GLN A 80 -2.50 9.10 -2.90
CA GLN A 80 -1.97 9.70 -4.13
C GLN A 80 -2.08 11.23 -4.14
N ASN A 81 -2.83 11.84 -3.22
CA ASN A 81 -2.90 13.30 -3.08
C ASN A 81 -2.07 13.83 -1.89
N LYS A 82 -1.65 15.10 -1.97
CA LYS A 82 -0.91 15.82 -0.91
C LYS A 82 -1.78 16.73 -0.04
N LYS A 83 -3.11 16.61 -0.14
CA LYS A 83 -4.05 17.51 0.56
C LYS A 83 -4.09 17.19 2.05
N ASP A 84 -4.02 15.90 2.43
CA ASP A 84 -3.90 15.51 3.83
C ASP A 84 -2.49 15.83 4.36
N ARG A 85 -2.41 16.77 5.30
CA ARG A 85 -1.17 17.19 5.97
C ARG A 85 -1.02 16.61 7.38
N SER A 86 -1.92 15.71 7.78
CA SER A 86 -1.85 15.06 9.09
C SER A 86 -0.63 14.14 9.19
N GLU A 87 -0.23 13.81 10.42
CA GLU A 87 0.83 12.84 10.67
C GLU A 87 0.51 11.44 10.12
N TYR A 88 -0.76 11.15 9.86
CA TYR A 88 -1.23 9.87 9.31
C TYR A 88 -0.96 9.72 7.81
N ASN A 89 -0.67 10.81 7.09
CA ASN A 89 -0.29 10.74 5.69
C ASN A 89 1.22 10.49 5.55
N THR A 90 1.60 9.90 4.42
CA THR A 90 2.98 9.67 4.02
C THR A 90 3.64 10.96 3.56
N LYS A 91 4.93 11.14 3.87
CA LYS A 91 5.69 12.34 3.47
C LYS A 91 5.90 12.45 1.96
N LYS A 92 5.97 11.32 1.24
CA LYS A 92 6.00 11.29 -0.22
C LYS A 92 4.84 10.46 -0.74
N GLN A 93 4.24 10.92 -1.82
CA GLN A 93 3.18 10.20 -2.51
C GLN A 93 3.76 9.04 -3.32
N PHE A 94 2.93 8.02 -3.51
CA PHE A 94 3.25 6.88 -4.36
C PHE A 94 3.54 7.35 -5.79
N LYS A 95 4.68 6.90 -6.33
CA LYS A 95 5.13 7.15 -7.71
C LYS A 95 5.31 5.85 -8.50
N GLY A 96 4.82 4.76 -7.92
CA GLY A 96 4.85 3.45 -8.54
C GLY A 96 3.72 3.26 -9.54
N LYS A 97 3.56 2.02 -9.97
CA LYS A 97 2.51 1.60 -10.89
C LYS A 97 1.62 0.55 -10.22
N LEU A 98 0.34 0.58 -10.55
CA LEU A 98 -0.62 -0.47 -10.24
C LEU A 98 -0.97 -1.16 -11.55
N VAL A 99 -0.81 -2.48 -11.62
CA VAL A 99 -0.98 -3.27 -12.83
C VAL A 99 -2.01 -4.36 -12.58
N LEU A 100 -2.97 -4.50 -13.49
CA LEU A 100 -3.97 -5.56 -13.50
C LEU A 100 -4.09 -6.09 -14.92
N ASN A 101 -4.09 -7.42 -15.12
CA ASN A 101 -4.16 -8.04 -16.45
C ASN A 101 -3.10 -7.51 -17.44
N ASN A 102 -1.87 -7.29 -16.96
CA ASN A 102 -0.75 -6.70 -17.70
C ASN A 102 -0.95 -5.24 -18.18
N GLU A 103 -2.00 -4.56 -17.70
CA GLU A 103 -2.27 -3.16 -18.00
C GLU A 103 -2.08 -2.28 -16.76
N GLU A 104 -1.48 -1.10 -16.94
CA GLU A 104 -1.37 -0.11 -15.87
C GLU A 104 -2.72 0.55 -15.65
N ILE A 105 -3.23 0.48 -14.42
CA ILE A 105 -4.50 1.08 -14.03
C ILE A 105 -4.28 2.17 -12.98
N THR A 106 -5.22 3.11 -12.93
CA THR A 106 -5.30 4.19 -11.95
C THR A 106 -6.53 4.01 -11.08
N ASN A 107 -6.47 4.55 -9.86
CA ASN A 107 -7.56 4.44 -8.90
C ASN A 107 -8.84 5.20 -9.31
N ASN A 108 -8.80 6.04 -10.35
CA ASN A 108 -9.99 6.70 -10.89
C ASN A 108 -10.87 5.76 -11.72
N GLU A 109 -10.31 4.66 -12.21
CA GLU A 109 -10.97 3.73 -13.14
C GLU A 109 -11.86 2.69 -12.44
N PHE A 110 -11.79 2.60 -11.11
CA PHE A 110 -12.54 1.60 -10.35
C PHE A 110 -13.12 2.14 -9.04
N GLY A 111 -14.18 1.47 -8.56
CA GLY A 111 -14.65 1.59 -7.17
C GLY A 111 -14.10 0.48 -6.29
N LYS A 112 -14.33 -0.77 -6.71
CA LYS A 112 -13.78 -1.99 -6.12
C LYS A 112 -13.50 -2.99 -7.24
N ILE A 113 -12.38 -3.70 -7.16
CA ILE A 113 -12.06 -4.84 -8.02
C ILE A 113 -11.83 -6.05 -7.10
N PRO A 114 -12.75 -7.03 -7.05
CA PRO A 114 -12.54 -8.28 -6.33
C PRO A 114 -11.59 -9.20 -7.12
N LEU A 115 -10.61 -9.78 -6.43
CA LEU A 115 -9.57 -10.65 -6.98
C LEU A 115 -9.45 -11.91 -6.08
N GLY A 116 -10.55 -12.64 -5.94
CA GLY A 116 -10.64 -13.77 -5.01
C GLY A 116 -10.52 -13.29 -3.56
N LYS A 117 -9.54 -13.79 -2.81
CA LYS A 117 -9.24 -13.47 -1.40
C LYS A 117 -8.76 -12.04 -1.19
N VAL A 118 -8.31 -11.36 -2.25
CA VAL A 118 -7.83 -9.97 -2.20
C VAL A 118 -8.78 -9.07 -2.99
N ALA A 119 -8.88 -7.80 -2.59
CA ALA A 119 -9.58 -6.79 -3.38
C ALA A 119 -8.81 -5.47 -3.39
N ILE A 120 -8.96 -4.73 -4.50
CA ILE A 120 -8.49 -3.36 -4.65
C ILE A 120 -9.70 -2.45 -4.47
N HIS A 121 -9.58 -1.44 -3.62
CA HIS A 121 -10.64 -0.48 -3.31
C HIS A 121 -10.16 0.94 -3.54
N ARG A 122 -10.96 1.75 -4.23
CA ARG A 122 -10.70 3.19 -4.29
C ARG A 122 -10.94 3.83 -2.93
N LEU A 123 -10.03 4.72 -2.53
CA LEU A 123 -10.16 5.56 -1.37
C LEU A 123 -10.50 6.98 -1.81
N GLY A 124 -11.64 7.49 -1.34
CA GLY A 124 -12.10 8.85 -1.61
C GLY A 124 -12.34 9.16 -3.10
N ARG A 125 -12.52 10.45 -3.37
CA ARG A 125 -12.53 11.09 -4.69
C ARG A 125 -11.32 11.99 -4.83
N GLU A 126 -10.97 12.41 -6.04
CA GLU A 126 -9.82 13.30 -6.29
C GLU A 126 -9.92 14.65 -5.53
N SER A 127 -11.15 15.13 -5.31
CA SER A 127 -11.45 16.30 -4.48
C SER A 127 -11.06 16.11 -3.02
N ASP A 128 -11.14 14.88 -2.51
CA ASP A 128 -11.07 14.57 -1.09
C ASP A 128 -9.65 14.65 -0.56
N THR A 129 -9.50 14.80 0.75
CA THR A 129 -8.19 14.81 1.40
C THR A 129 -7.50 13.46 1.39
N ARG A 130 -8.25 12.35 1.32
CA ARG A 130 -7.72 10.98 1.32
C ARG A 130 -8.09 10.25 0.05
N PHE A 131 -7.44 10.65 -1.03
CA PHE A 131 -7.60 10.06 -2.36
C PHE A 131 -6.48 9.06 -2.63
N GLY A 132 -6.85 7.88 -3.12
CA GLY A 132 -5.90 6.82 -3.46
C GLY A 132 -6.59 5.47 -3.59
N PHE A 133 -5.92 4.41 -3.14
CA PHE A 133 -6.48 3.06 -3.14
C PHE A 133 -5.96 2.23 -1.95
N SER A 134 -6.71 1.20 -1.63
CA SER A 134 -6.40 0.19 -0.61
C SER A 134 -6.36 -1.18 -1.26
N ILE A 135 -5.43 -2.02 -0.83
CA ILE A 135 -5.37 -3.42 -1.24
C ILE A 135 -5.35 -4.27 0.02
N GLY A 136 -6.22 -5.26 0.10
CA GLY A 136 -6.36 -6.07 1.31
C GLY A 136 -7.35 -7.22 1.15
N VAL A 137 -7.73 -7.80 2.29
CA VAL A 137 -8.71 -8.88 2.35
C VAL A 137 -10.01 -8.50 1.63
N ASN A 138 -10.44 -9.35 0.70
CA ASN A 138 -11.77 -9.25 0.12
C ASN A 138 -12.80 -9.86 1.09
N ARG A 139 -13.48 -9.01 1.86
CA ARG A 139 -14.49 -9.45 2.82
C ARG A 139 -15.75 -10.06 2.20
N ASP A 140 -15.96 -9.85 0.89
CA ASP A 140 -17.09 -10.43 0.17
C ASP A 140 -16.76 -11.82 -0.40
N TYR A 141 -15.50 -12.26 -0.28
CA TYR A 141 -15.09 -13.59 -0.70
C TYR A 141 -15.68 -14.64 0.23
N LYS A 142 -16.33 -15.63 -0.37
CA LYS A 142 -16.85 -16.81 0.31
C LYS A 142 -16.11 -18.01 -0.28
N ASP A 143 -15.46 -18.80 0.56
CA ASP A 143 -14.98 -20.12 0.15
C ASP A 143 -16.21 -20.92 -0.31
N LEU A 144 -16.21 -21.31 -1.59
CA LEU A 144 -17.26 -22.14 -2.19
C LEU A 144 -17.16 -23.59 -1.72
#